data_AF-A0A2V8AGX9-F1
#
_entry.id   AF-A0A2V8AGX9-F1
#
_cell.length_a   1.000
_cell.length_b   1.000
_cell.length_c   1.000
_cell.angle_alpha   90.00
_cell.angle_beta   90.00
_cell.angle_gamma   90.00
#
_symmetry.space_group_name_H-M   'P 1'
#
loop_
_entity.id
_entity.type
_entity.pdbx_description
1 polymer ?
#
loop_
_entity_poly.entity_id
_entity_poly.type
_entity_poly.pdbx_seq_one_letter_code
_entity_poly.pdbx_strand_id
1 'polypeptide(L)'
;MKDDIAGPLQPGGASIAFALGPDEVKVEFVEAKQQTIPITLHHVHFFNPKNTEMQAWYVKTFGAKPRSGGAFPAADLPGVALNFSPSTDPVVGTQGRALDHIGFEVKDLEAFCRQLEADGVKLA
;
A
#
# COMPACT_ATOMS: atom_id res chain seq x y z
N MET A 1 -11.93 19.14 -2.24
CA MET A 1 -12.83 17.97 -2.16
C MET A 1 -12.25 17.00 -1.15
N LYS A 2 -12.58 17.16 0.12
CA LYS A 2 -12.14 16.25 1.20
C LYS A 2 -13.07 15.03 1.31
N ASP A 3 -14.29 15.18 0.78
CA ASP A 3 -15.42 14.28 0.99
C ASP A 3 -16.06 13.80 -0.32
N ASP A 4 -15.40 13.98 -1.46
CA ASP A 4 -15.97 13.54 -2.74
C ASP A 4 -15.82 12.02 -2.89
N ILE A 5 -16.95 11.37 -3.17
CA ILE A 5 -17.07 9.93 -3.31
C ILE A 5 -16.56 9.49 -4.68
N ALA A 6 -16.49 10.37 -5.68
CA ALA A 6 -15.93 10.06 -7.00
C ALA A 6 -14.65 10.86 -7.23
N GLY A 7 -13.55 10.18 -7.54
CA GLY A 7 -12.34 10.85 -8.01
C GLY A 7 -12.38 11.10 -9.52
N PRO A 8 -11.59 12.05 -10.03
CA PRO A 8 -11.46 12.25 -11.47
C PRO A 8 -10.92 10.98 -12.14
N LEU A 9 -11.17 10.84 -13.46
CA LEU A 9 -10.60 9.77 -14.27
C LEU A 9 -9.09 9.69 -14.06
N GLN A 10 -8.61 8.52 -13.66
CA GLN A 10 -7.19 8.28 -13.46
C GLN A 10 -6.48 8.13 -14.81
N PRO A 11 -5.16 8.39 -14.88
CA PRO A 11 -4.35 8.01 -16.05
C PRO A 11 -4.58 6.54 -16.40
N GLY A 12 -5.06 6.27 -17.63
CA GLY A 12 -5.53 4.94 -18.05
C GLY A 12 -7.06 4.80 -18.14
N GLY A 13 -7.82 5.82 -17.76
CA GLY A 13 -9.27 5.92 -17.99
C GLY A 13 -10.13 5.16 -16.98
N ALA A 14 -9.55 4.65 -15.89
CA ALA A 14 -10.31 4.03 -14.81
C ALA A 14 -11.03 5.10 -13.98
N SER A 15 -12.32 4.85 -13.70
CA SER A 15 -13.08 5.63 -12.72
C SER A 15 -12.73 5.17 -11.31
N ILE A 16 -12.64 6.08 -10.35
CA ILE A 16 -12.43 5.74 -8.94
C ILE A 16 -13.53 6.31 -8.05
N ALA A 17 -13.78 5.62 -6.95
CA ALA A 17 -14.65 6.11 -5.89
C ALA A 17 -14.09 5.81 -4.50
N PHE A 18 -14.52 6.54 -3.48
CA PHE A 18 -14.11 6.33 -2.10
C PHE A 18 -15.31 6.09 -1.18
N ALA A 19 -15.16 5.15 -0.26
CA ALA A 19 -16.04 5.03 0.91
C ALA A 19 -15.23 5.26 2.19
N LEU A 20 -15.82 5.96 3.15
CA LEU A 20 -15.26 6.13 4.49
C LEU A 20 -16.04 5.25 5.47
N GLY A 21 -15.34 4.33 6.12
CA GLY A 21 -15.88 3.48 7.18
C GLY A 21 -16.17 4.26 8.46
N PRO A 22 -17.01 3.71 9.36
CA PRO A 22 -17.31 4.31 10.67
C PRO A 22 -16.10 4.40 11.60
N ASP A 23 -15.04 3.66 11.28
CA ASP A 23 -13.73 3.58 11.93
C ASP A 23 -12.66 4.44 11.24
N GLU A 24 -13.09 5.36 10.37
CA GLU A 24 -12.25 6.26 9.56
C GLU A 24 -11.36 5.55 8.52
N VAL A 25 -11.59 4.26 8.26
CA VAL A 25 -10.90 3.55 7.18
C VAL A 25 -11.44 4.02 5.84
N LYS A 26 -10.57 4.57 4.99
CA LYS A 26 -10.92 4.98 3.63
C LYS A 26 -10.61 3.86 2.64
N VAL A 27 -11.64 3.39 1.95
CA VAL A 27 -11.55 2.36 0.90
C VAL A 27 -11.68 3.02 -0.46
N GLU A 28 -10.73 2.74 -1.35
CA GLU A 28 -10.78 3.13 -2.76
C GLU A 28 -11.35 2.00 -3.61
N PHE A 29 -12.33 2.32 -4.44
CA PHE A 29 -12.87 1.47 -5.48
C PHE A 29 -12.30 1.92 -6.82
N VAL A 30 -11.70 0.99 -7.55
CA VAL A 30 -11.20 1.23 -8.91
C VAL A 30 -12.03 0.43 -9.89
N GLU A 31 -12.50 1.08 -10.95
CA GLU A 31 -13.19 0.40 -12.04
C GLU A 31 -12.22 -0.50 -12.81
N ALA A 32 -12.47 -1.81 -12.79
CA ALA A 32 -11.76 -2.81 -13.57
C ALA A 32 -12.72 -3.55 -14.50
N LYS A 33 -12.95 -3.00 -15.71
CA LYS A 33 -13.97 -3.51 -16.66
C LYS A 33 -13.74 -4.95 -17.12
N GLN A 34 -12.49 -5.41 -17.10
CA GLN A 34 -12.11 -6.77 -17.49
C GLN A 34 -12.08 -7.75 -16.32
N GLN A 35 -12.39 -7.31 -15.10
CA GLN A 35 -12.41 -8.18 -13.93
C GLN A 35 -13.58 -9.17 -14.02
N THR A 36 -13.28 -10.44 -13.77
CA THR A 36 -14.27 -11.53 -13.85
C THR A 36 -14.77 -12.02 -12.50
N ILE A 37 -14.22 -11.48 -11.41
CA ILE A 37 -14.61 -11.79 -10.03
C ILE A 37 -15.17 -10.53 -9.34
N PRO A 38 -16.11 -10.65 -8.38
CA PRO A 38 -16.85 -9.48 -7.89
C PRO A 38 -15.98 -8.41 -7.21
N ILE A 39 -15.04 -8.80 -6.35
CA ILE A 39 -14.17 -7.90 -5.59
C ILE A 39 -12.76 -8.47 -5.56
N THR A 40 -11.76 -7.62 -5.78
CA THR A 40 -10.33 -7.97 -5.68
C THR A 40 -9.56 -6.91 -4.93
N LEU A 41 -8.48 -7.32 -4.27
CA LEU A 41 -7.48 -6.39 -3.77
C LEU A 41 -6.70 -5.83 -4.96
N HIS A 42 -6.73 -4.51 -5.13
CA HIS A 42 -5.95 -3.85 -6.18
C HIS A 42 -4.65 -3.28 -5.62
N HIS A 43 -4.72 -2.48 -4.56
CA HIS A 43 -3.58 -1.79 -4.00
C HIS A 43 -3.81 -1.36 -2.55
N VAL A 44 -2.73 -0.99 -1.86
CA VAL A 44 -2.74 -0.36 -0.53
C VAL A 44 -1.94 0.93 -0.61
N HIS A 45 -2.48 2.01 -0.03
CA HIS A 45 -1.78 3.29 0.10
C HIS A 45 -1.06 3.40 1.45
N PHE A 46 0.23 3.70 1.40
CA PHE A 46 1.06 4.09 2.54
C PHE A 46 1.36 5.58 2.44
N PHE A 47 1.25 6.28 3.57
CA PHE A 47 1.61 7.70 3.66
C PHE A 47 2.86 7.84 4.51
N ASN A 48 3.92 8.40 3.92
CA ASN A 48 5.18 8.63 4.64
C ASN A 48 5.94 9.81 4.02
N PRO A 49 6.55 10.72 4.81
CA PRO A 49 7.42 11.76 4.27
C PRO A 49 8.68 11.22 3.59
N LYS A 50 9.11 9.99 3.92
CA LYS A 50 10.23 9.25 3.31
C LYS A 50 9.73 8.15 2.37
N ASN A 51 8.81 8.50 1.47
CA ASN A 51 8.11 7.54 0.61
C ASN A 51 9.03 6.78 -0.36
N THR A 52 10.10 7.40 -0.84
CA THR A 52 11.07 6.75 -1.74
C THR A 52 11.94 5.75 -0.98
N GLU A 53 12.38 6.10 0.23
CA GLU A 53 13.10 5.18 1.10
C GLU A 53 12.22 4.01 1.55
N MET A 54 10.94 4.28 1.82
CA MET A 54 9.97 3.22 2.11
C MET A 54 9.84 2.25 0.93
N GLN A 55 9.68 2.75 -0.30
CA GLN A 55 9.67 1.90 -1.50
C GLN A 55 10.93 1.04 -1.57
N ALA A 56 12.11 1.66 -1.42
CA ALA A 56 13.39 0.95 -1.48
C ALA A 56 13.49 -0.16 -0.42
N TRP A 57 12.96 0.07 0.78
CA TRP A 57 12.91 -0.94 1.83
C TRP A 57 12.02 -2.13 1.44
N TYR A 58 10.81 -1.91 0.92
CA TYR A 58 9.95 -3.01 0.45
C TYR A 58 10.56 -3.79 -0.73
N VAL A 59 11.25 -3.09 -1.64
CA VAL A 59 11.99 -3.73 -2.74
C VAL A 59 13.12 -4.61 -2.20
N LYS A 60 13.95 -4.09 -1.29
CA LYS A 60 15.07 -4.85 -0.68
C LYS A 60 14.55 -6.05 0.13
N THR A 61 13.56 -5.82 0.98
CA THR A 61 13.15 -6.77 2.02
C THR A 61 12.21 -7.85 1.51
N PHE A 62 11.25 -7.49 0.65
CA PHE A 62 10.21 -8.42 0.17
C PHE A 62 10.33 -8.74 -1.33
N GLY A 63 11.36 -8.22 -2.00
CA GLY A 63 11.54 -8.43 -3.44
C GLY A 63 10.44 -7.77 -4.30
N ALA A 64 9.78 -6.74 -3.78
CA ALA A 64 8.77 -5.99 -4.52
C ALA A 64 9.38 -5.36 -5.78
N LYS A 65 8.62 -5.31 -6.88
CA LYS A 65 9.10 -4.75 -8.15
C LYS A 65 8.81 -3.25 -8.20
N PRO A 66 9.80 -2.36 -8.25
CA PRO A 66 9.55 -0.92 -8.21
C PRO A 66 8.89 -0.43 -9.50
N ARG A 67 7.94 0.50 -9.35
CA ARG A 67 7.34 1.32 -10.40
C ARG A 67 7.59 2.79 -10.11
N SER A 68 7.85 3.54 -11.18
CA SER A 68 8.11 4.98 -11.15
C SER A 68 7.34 5.69 -12.28
N GLY A 69 7.35 7.03 -12.27
CA GLY A 69 6.70 7.85 -13.30
C GLY A 69 5.20 8.09 -13.10
N GLY A 70 4.61 7.54 -12.03
CA GLY A 70 3.25 7.88 -11.58
C GLY A 70 3.23 9.05 -10.59
N ALA A 71 2.04 9.36 -10.05
CA ALA A 71 1.86 10.42 -9.05
C ALA A 71 2.64 10.19 -7.74
N PHE A 72 3.04 8.95 -7.48
CA PHE A 72 3.83 8.52 -6.33
C PHE A 72 4.69 7.30 -6.70
N PRO A 73 5.81 7.04 -6.00
CA PRO A 73 6.51 5.76 -6.07
C PRO A 73 5.57 4.62 -5.71
N ALA A 74 5.70 3.48 -6.39
CA ALA A 74 4.92 2.28 -6.09
C ALA A 74 5.77 1.02 -6.24
N ALA A 75 5.39 -0.09 -5.63
CA ALA A 75 6.05 -1.37 -5.88
C ALA A 75 5.02 -2.50 -5.92
N ASP A 76 5.22 -3.47 -6.80
CA ASP A 76 4.29 -4.57 -6.98
C ASP A 76 4.79 -5.84 -6.31
N LEU A 77 3.90 -6.49 -5.57
CA LEU A 77 4.02 -7.86 -5.11
C LEU A 77 2.97 -8.73 -5.84
N PRO A 78 3.09 -10.06 -5.84
CA PRO A 78 2.03 -10.92 -6.34
C PRO A 78 0.69 -10.59 -5.67
N GLY A 79 -0.30 -10.18 -6.45
CA GLY A 79 -1.67 -9.91 -5.98
C GLY A 79 -1.90 -8.53 -5.34
N VAL A 80 -0.89 -7.65 -5.23
CA VAL A 80 -1.09 -6.30 -4.67
C VAL A 80 -0.06 -5.29 -5.17
N ALA A 81 -0.52 -4.08 -5.47
CA ALA A 81 0.35 -2.91 -5.62
C ALA A 81 0.46 -2.13 -4.30
N LEU A 82 1.68 -1.77 -3.92
CA LEU A 82 1.97 -0.91 -2.77
C LEU A 82 2.23 0.51 -3.29
N ASN A 83 1.35 1.45 -2.94
CA ASN A 83 1.44 2.85 -3.37
C ASN A 83 2.03 3.68 -2.23
N PHE A 84 3.18 4.34 -2.46
CA PHE A 84 3.89 5.11 -1.43
C PHE A 84 3.67 6.61 -1.62
N SER A 85 2.53 7.08 -1.12
CA SER A 85 2.13 8.48 -1.19
C SER A 85 3.00 9.34 -0.26
N PRO A 86 3.50 10.50 -0.73
CA PRO A 86 4.17 11.46 0.15
C PRO A 86 3.15 12.02 1.14
N SER A 87 3.58 12.28 2.38
CA SER A 87 2.80 13.03 3.36
C SER A 87 3.48 14.35 3.68
N THR A 88 2.76 15.46 3.49
CA THR A 88 3.20 16.79 3.93
C THR A 88 2.89 17.04 5.40
N ASP A 89 1.93 16.31 5.96
CA ASP A 89 1.54 16.38 7.36
C ASP A 89 2.28 15.32 8.19
N PRO A 90 2.51 15.57 9.50
CA PRO A 90 3.06 14.56 10.41
C PRO A 90 2.25 13.26 10.37
N VAL A 91 2.92 12.14 10.20
CA VAL A 91 2.33 10.80 10.29
C VAL A 91 2.65 10.18 11.65
N VAL A 92 1.77 9.30 12.12
CA VAL A 92 1.92 8.55 13.36
C VAL A 92 1.78 7.06 13.08
N GLY A 93 2.28 6.23 13.99
CA GLY A 93 2.19 4.77 13.87
C GLY A 93 0.74 4.26 13.82
N THR A 94 0.57 3.09 13.22
CA THR A 94 -0.73 2.42 13.03
C THR A 94 -1.17 1.57 14.21
N GLN A 95 -0.26 1.25 15.14
CA GLN A 95 -0.56 0.36 16.26
C GLN A 95 -1.74 0.87 17.11
N GLY A 96 -2.75 0.02 17.32
CA GLY A 96 -4.01 0.33 18.01
C GLY A 96 -5.07 1.04 17.17
N ARG A 97 -4.86 1.23 15.86
CA ARG A 97 -5.82 1.87 14.94
C ARG A 97 -6.61 0.82 14.16
N ALA A 98 -7.63 1.27 13.42
CA ALA A 98 -8.50 0.40 12.62
C ALA A 98 -7.73 -0.44 11.59
N LEU A 99 -6.74 0.15 10.91
CA LEU A 99 -5.71 -0.59 10.18
C LEU A 99 -4.43 -0.59 11.01
N ASP A 100 -4.19 -1.71 11.67
CA ASP A 100 -3.15 -1.88 12.70
C ASP A 100 -1.85 -2.46 12.11
N HIS A 101 -1.96 -3.59 11.40
CA HIS A 101 -0.86 -4.33 10.78
C HIS A 101 -1.21 -4.79 9.37
N ILE A 102 -0.16 -5.10 8.59
CA ILE A 102 -0.26 -5.87 7.35
C ILE A 102 0.64 -7.10 7.46
N GLY A 103 0.22 -8.20 6.85
CA GLY A 103 0.97 -9.45 6.79
C GLY A 103 1.38 -9.78 5.36
N PHE A 104 2.55 -10.39 5.21
CA PHE A 104 3.02 -10.91 3.94
C PHE A 104 3.23 -12.41 4.07
N GLU A 105 2.75 -13.16 3.09
CA GLU A 105 3.10 -14.56 2.94
C GLU A 105 4.53 -14.66 2.38
N VAL A 106 5.39 -15.38 3.10
CA VAL A 106 6.78 -15.62 2.70
C VAL A 106 7.08 -17.10 2.79
N LYS A 107 8.00 -17.56 1.96
CA LYS A 107 8.51 -18.93 2.07
C LYS A 107 9.47 -18.99 3.24
N ASP A 108 9.25 -19.97 4.13
CA ASP A 108 10.08 -20.20 5.33
C ASP A 108 10.18 -18.97 6.23
N LEU A 109 9.14 -18.76 7.04
CA LEU A 109 9.04 -17.62 7.94
C LEU A 109 10.21 -17.57 8.95
N GLU A 110 10.69 -18.71 9.43
CA GLU A 110 11.79 -18.74 10.41
C GLU A 110 13.08 -18.21 9.79
N ALA A 111 13.45 -18.71 8.61
CA ALA A 111 14.62 -18.23 7.88
C ALA A 111 14.49 -16.74 7.53
N PHE A 112 13.30 -16.30 7.11
CA PHE A 112 13.04 -14.89 6.80
C PHE A 112 13.20 -13.99 8.03
N CYS A 113 12.67 -14.36 9.19
CA CYS A 113 12.85 -13.62 10.43
C CYS A 113 14.33 -13.49 10.82
N ARG A 114 15.12 -14.57 10.71
CA ARG A 114 16.57 -14.53 10.97
C ARG A 114 17.29 -13.56 10.03
N GLN A 115 16.90 -13.51 8.75
CA GLN A 115 17.44 -12.56 7.79
C GLN A 115 17.09 -11.11 8.16
N LEU A 116 15.83 -10.84 8.55
CA LEU A 116 15.40 -9.51 8.98
C LEU A 116 16.21 -9.01 10.19
N GLU A 117 16.39 -9.85 11.21
CA GLU A 117 17.19 -9.52 12.39
C GLU A 117 18.65 -9.24 12.03
N ALA A 118 19.24 -10.05 11.13
CA ALA A 118 20.60 -9.85 10.63
C ALA A 118 20.75 -8.53 9.83
N ASP A 119 19.69 -8.11 9.14
CA ASP A 119 19.59 -6.79 8.48
C ASP A 119 19.33 -5.63 9.46
N GLY A 120 19.26 -5.91 10.76
CA GLY A 120 19.06 -4.91 11.81
C GLY A 120 17.60 -4.52 12.05
N VAL A 121 16.64 -5.27 11.50
CA VAL A 121 15.21 -5.08 11.80
C VAL A 121 14.91 -5.65 13.17
N LYS A 122 14.37 -4.82 14.06
CA LYS A 122 13.86 -5.28 15.36
C LYS A 122 12.47 -5.88 15.18
N LEU A 123 12.33 -7.16 15.44
CA LEU A 123 11.04 -7.83 15.54
C LEU A 123 10.37 -7.47 16.88
N ALA A 124 9.03 -7.42 16.87
CA ALA A 124 8.21 -7.06 18.03
C ALA A 124 8.06 -8.22 19.02
#